data_AF-A0A1L3FPC2-F1
#
_entry.id   AF-A0A1L3FPC2-F1
#
_cell.length_a   1.000
_cell.length_b   1.000
_cell.length_c   1.000
_cell.angle_alpha   90.00
_cell.angle_beta   90.00
_cell.angle_gamma   90.00
#
_symmetry.space_group_name_H-M   'P 1'
#
loop_
_entity.id
_entity.type
_entity.pdbx_description
1 polymer ?
#
loop_
_entity_poly.entity_id
_entity_poly.type
_entity_poly.pdbx_seq_one_letter_code
_entity_poly.pdbx_strand_id
1 'polypeptide(L)' 'MKRHAMSKYFGSGAGHVLRQHNSAVLLFSWRGKSDGSARYVERVNRYARDGVEYPCLAALLRAVEAEHAQKER' A
#
# COMPACT_ATOMS: atom_id res chain seq x y z
N MET A 1 22.23 0.82 -7.45
CA MET A 1 20.95 1.56 -7.62
C MET A 1 19.91 0.98 -6.68
N LYS A 2 19.18 1.81 -5.92
CA LYS A 2 18.04 1.34 -5.10
C LYS A 2 16.94 0.79 -6.02
N ARG A 3 16.61 -0.50 -5.91
CA ARG A 3 15.59 -1.18 -6.75
C ARG A 3 14.16 -0.68 -6.49
N HIS A 4 13.94 0.03 -5.38
CA HIS A 4 12.62 0.46 -4.92
C HIS A 4 12.57 1.98 -4.74
N ALA A 5 11.54 2.61 -5.29
CA ALA A 5 11.18 4.00 -5.00
C ALA A 5 10.48 4.13 -3.64
N MET A 6 9.88 3.05 -3.13
CA MET A 6 9.28 3.00 -1.80
C MET A 6 9.38 1.60 -1.20
N SER A 7 9.72 1.53 0.08
CA SER A 7 9.64 0.33 0.91
C SER A 7 9.28 0.77 2.32
N LYS A 8 8.10 0.39 2.81
CA LYS A 8 7.61 0.83 4.13
C LYS A 8 6.79 -0.27 4.80
N TYR A 9 7.08 -0.52 6.07
CA TYR A 9 6.27 -1.39 6.92
C TYR A 9 5.13 -0.60 7.58
N PHE A 10 4.01 -1.28 7.83
CA PHE A 10 2.80 -0.75 8.47
C PHE A 10 2.13 -1.85 9.31
N GLY A 11 1.05 -1.54 10.04
CA GLY A 11 0.35 -2.52 10.88
C GLY A 11 1.24 -3.19 11.92
N SER A 12 2.08 -2.42 12.62
CA SER A 12 3.07 -2.93 13.57
C SER A 12 4.04 -3.99 12.99
N GLY A 13 4.33 -3.89 11.69
CA GLY A 13 5.21 -4.82 10.99
C GLY A 13 4.50 -6.01 10.33
N ALA A 14 3.18 -6.16 10.53
CA ALA A 14 2.40 -7.16 9.82
C ALA A 14 2.25 -6.81 8.33
N GLY A 15 2.21 -5.52 7.98
CA GLY A 15 2.06 -5.04 6.62
C GLY A 15 3.36 -4.53 6.02
N HIS A 16 3.57 -4.74 4.72
CA HIS A 16 4.66 -4.13 3.95
C HIS A 16 4.17 -3.64 2.59
N VAL A 17 4.62 -2.45 2.21
CA VAL A 17 4.31 -1.85 0.90
C VAL A 17 5.60 -1.56 0.14
N LEU A 18 5.61 -1.95 -1.14
CA LEU A 18 6.73 -1.80 -2.06
C LEU A 18 6.30 -1.06 -3.32
N ARG A 19 7.12 -0.11 -3.77
CA ARG A 19 7.01 0.51 -5.10
C ARG A 19 8.34 0.41 -5.81
N GLN A 20 8.36 -0.21 -6.99
CA GLN A 20 9.55 -0.23 -7.84
C GLN A 20 9.83 1.15 -8.43
N HIS A 21 11.07 1.40 -8.81
CA HIS A 21 11.43 2.63 -9.53
C HIS A 21 10.66 2.69 -10.87
N ASN A 22 10.20 3.87 -11.25
CA ASN A 22 9.37 4.10 -12.46
C ASN A 22 8.04 3.33 -12.51
N SER A 23 7.58 2.77 -11.39
CA SER A 23 6.26 2.14 -11.30
C SER A 23 5.29 3.02 -10.52
N ALA A 24 4.10 3.18 -11.08
CA ALA A 24 2.94 3.73 -10.37
C ALA A 24 2.33 2.68 -9.42
N VAL A 25 2.69 1.41 -9.51
CA VAL A 25 2.06 0.33 -8.73
C VAL A 25 2.78 0.13 -7.40
N LEU A 26 2.00 0.18 -6.32
CA LEU A 26 2.36 -0.23 -4.98
C LEU A 26 1.88 -1.67 -4.78
N LEU A 27 2.79 -2.55 -4.39
CA LEU A 27 2.49 -3.92 -4.02
C LEU A 27 2.40 -4.02 -2.51
N PHE A 28 1.33 -4.64 -2.03
CA PHE A 28 1.07 -4.84 -0.60
C PHE A 28 1.33 -6.29 -0.24
N SER A 29 1.88 -6.50 0.95
CA SER A 29 1.92 -7.79 1.61
C SER A 29 1.45 -7.66 3.06
N TRP A 30 0.77 -8.69 3.54
CA TRP A 30 0.30 -8.82 4.92
C TRP A 30 0.71 -10.18 5.47
N ARG A 31 1.38 -10.18 6.63
CA ARG A 31 1.99 -11.35 7.27
C ARG A 31 2.79 -12.23 6.29
N GLY A 32 3.54 -11.58 5.39
CA GLY A 32 4.37 -12.23 4.37
C GLY A 32 3.63 -12.76 3.15
N LYS A 33 2.30 -12.60 3.06
CA LYS A 33 1.49 -13.00 1.90
C LYS A 33 1.15 -11.79 1.03
N SER A 34 0.97 -12.00 -0.28
CA SER A 34 0.48 -10.96 -1.18
C SER A 34 -0.89 -10.48 -0.73
N ASP A 35 -1.04 -9.17 -0.57
CA ASP A 35 -2.27 -8.50 -0.10
C ASP A 35 -2.86 -7.58 -1.17
N GLY A 36 -2.42 -7.72 -2.43
CA GLY A 36 -2.92 -6.94 -3.55
C GLY A 36 -2.06 -5.72 -3.87
N SER A 37 -2.66 -4.75 -4.55
CA SER A 37 -1.93 -3.61 -5.10
C SER A 37 -2.73 -2.33 -5.09
N ALA A 38 -2.03 -1.20 -5.04
CA ALA A 38 -2.60 0.12 -5.24
C ALA A 38 -1.86 0.84 -6.38
N ARG A 39 -2.51 1.79 -7.03
CA ARG A 39 -1.91 2.66 -8.03
C ARG A 39 -1.70 4.05 -7.45
N TYR A 40 -0.47 4.55 -7.51
CA TYR A 40 -0.14 5.95 -7.29
C TYR A 40 -0.38 6.75 -8.57
N VAL A 41 -1.20 7.79 -8.47
CA VAL A 41 -1.50 8.70 -9.57
C VAL A 41 -0.74 10.00 -9.32
N GLU A 42 0.46 10.07 -9.87
CA GLU A 42 1.42 11.17 -9.62
C GLU A 42 0.86 12.55 -9.97
N ARG A 43 0.10 12.64 -11.07
CA ARG A 43 -0.50 13.91 -11.53
C ARG A 43 -1.41 14.58 -10.49
N VAL A 44 -2.06 13.79 -9.63
CA VAL A 44 -2.98 14.30 -8.59
C VAL A 44 -2.52 13.95 -7.18
N ASN A 45 -1.35 13.33 -7.05
CA ASN A 45 -0.78 12.85 -5.79
C ASN A 45 -1.77 12.01 -4.95
N ARG A 46 -2.48 11.08 -5.60
CA ARG A 46 -3.45 10.17 -4.95
C ARG A 46 -3.06 8.71 -5.08
N TYR A 47 -3.70 7.87 -4.29
CA TYR A 47 -3.57 6.42 -4.36
C TYR A 47 -4.92 5.79 -4.61
N ALA A 48 -4.99 4.77 -5.44
CA ALA A 48 -6.22 4.01 -5.70
C ALA A 48 -5.98 2.52 -5.44
N ARG A 49 -6.79 1.88 -4.60
CA ARG A 49 -6.76 0.43 -4.35
C ARG A 49 -8.19 -0.10 -4.49
N ASP A 50 -8.37 -1.13 -5.32
CA ASP A 50 -9.66 -1.78 -5.56
C ASP A 50 -10.81 -0.81 -5.92
N GLY A 51 -10.48 0.25 -6.68
CA GLY A 51 -11.45 1.29 -7.09
C GLY A 51 -11.70 2.39 -6.06
N VAL A 52 -11.13 2.30 -4.85
CA VAL A 52 -11.24 3.33 -3.81
C VAL A 52 -10.04 4.27 -3.88
N GLU A 53 -10.31 5.58 -3.93
CA GLU A 53 -9.28 6.62 -3.90
C GLU A 53 -8.95 7.06 -2.48
N TYR A 54 -7.66 7.29 -2.23
CA TYR A 54 -7.09 7.75 -0.98
C TYR A 54 -6.29 9.04 -1.22
N PRO A 55 -6.50 10.06 -0.38
CA PRO A 55 -5.86 11.37 -0.55
C PRO A 55 -4.35 11.34 -0.27
N CYS A 56 -3.87 10.35 0.47
CA CYS A 56 -2.44 10.18 0.76
C CYS A 56 -2.13 8.73 1.16
N LEU A 57 -0.84 8.38 1.18
CA LEU A 57 -0.39 7.04 1.57
C LEU A 57 -0.85 6.65 2.98
N ALA A 58 -0.83 7.59 3.93
CA ALA A 58 -1.26 7.31 5.31
C ALA A 58 -2.75 6.97 5.42
N ALA A 59 -3.60 7.52 4.54
CA ALA A 59 -5.01 7.15 4.48
C ALA A 59 -5.19 5.74 3.91
N LEU A 60 -4.46 5.42 2.83
CA LEU A 60 -4.43 4.08 2.25
C LEU A 60 -3.97 3.02 3.27
N LEU A 61 -2.85 3.25 3.97
CA LEU A 61 -2.32 2.29 4.95
C LEU A 61 -3.32 2.02 6.09
N ARG A 62 -3.96 3.06 6.63
CA ARG A 62 -4.98 2.91 7.68
C ARG A 62 -6.20 2.12 7.21
N ALA A 63 -6.61 2.28 5.96
CA ALA A 63 -7.72 1.51 5.40
C ALA A 63 -7.37 0.02 5.27
N VAL A 64 -6.15 -0.30 4.83
CA VAL A 64 -5.65 -1.68 4.75
C VAL A 64 -5.55 -2.30 6.16
N GLU A 65 -5.02 -1.56 7.13
CA GLU A 65 -4.98 -2.01 8.53
C GLU A 65 -6.38 -2.29 9.08
N ALA A 66 -7.35 -1.43 8.80
CA ALA A 66 -8.73 -1.61 9.24
C ALA A 66 -9.39 -2.82 8.57
N GLU A 67 -9.14 -3.08 7.29
CA GLU A 67 -9.62 -4.26 6.56
C GLU A 67 -9.14 -5.56 7.22
N HIS A 68 -7.85 -5.63 7.57
CA HIS A 68 -7.29 -6.80 8.26
C HIS A 68 -7.76 -6.92 9.70
N ALA A 69 -7.91 -5.81 10.43
CA ALA A 69 -8.44 -5.83 11.79
C ALA A 69 -9.90 -6.35 11.85
N GLN A 70 -10.68 -6.13 10.79
CA GLN A 70 -12.04 -6.69 10.68
C GLN A 70 -12.03 -8.17 10.33
N LYS A 71 -11.12 -8.61 9.45
CA LYS A 71 -11.00 -10.02 9.02
C LYS A 71 -10.42 -10.93 10.10
N GLU A 72 -9.58 -10.40 10.98
CA GLU A 72 -8.94 -11.15 12.08
C GLU A 72 -9.80 -11.19 13.36
N ARG A 73 -11.01 -10.64 13.34
CA ARG A 73 -11.95 -10.59 14.47
C ARG A 73 -13.02 -11.67 14.36
#